data_AF-A0A849Y0F6-F1
#
_entry.id   AF-A0A849Y0F6-F1
#
_cell.length_a   1.000
_cell.length_b   1.000
_cell.length_c   1.000
_cell.angle_alpha   90.00
_cell.angle_beta   90.00
_cell.angle_gamma   90.00
#
_symmetry.space_group_name_H-M   'P 1'
#
loop_
_entity.id
_entity.type
_entity.pdbx_description
1 polymer ?
#
loop_
_entity_poly.entity_id
_entity_poly.type
_entity_poly.pdbx_seq_one_letter_code
_entity_poly.pdbx_strand_id
1 'polypeptide(L)' 'SVDDAWERLRAGATLLQVYTAFVYEGPNLARDLAAGLRDRLASAGFSSISAAVGGA' A
#
# COMPACT_ATOMS: atom_id res chain seq x y z
N SER A 1 6.80 0.17 5.25
CA SER A 1 6.05 -1.06 5.59
C SER A 1 4.73 -1.10 4.82
N VAL A 2 3.94 -2.18 4.94
CA VAL A 2 2.56 -2.24 4.41
C VAL A 2 1.68 -1.17 5.08
N ASP A 3 1.90 -0.92 6.37
CA ASP A 3 1.13 0.06 7.14
C ASP A 3 1.42 1.48 6.68
N ASP A 4 2.69 1.84 6.47
CA ASP A 4 3.04 3.17 5.95
C ASP A 4 2.47 3.40 4.54
N ALA A 5 2.40 2.35 3.73
CA ALA A 5 1.79 2.39 2.40
C ALA A 5 0.27 2.60 2.49
N TRP A 6 -0.38 1.87 3.40
CA TRP A 6 -1.81 1.97 3.66
C TRP A 6 -2.21 3.37 4.16
N GLU A 7 -1.48 3.91 5.13
CA GLU A 7 -1.71 5.26 5.66
C GLU A 7 -1.58 6.32 4.57
N ARG A 8 -0.54 6.23 3.73
CA ARG A 8 -0.37 7.17 2.60
C ARG A 8 -1.51 7.08 1.60
N LEU A 9 -2.00 5.89 1.27
CA LEU A 9 -3.17 5.72 0.41
C LEU A 9 -4.43 6.34 1.04
N ARG A 10 -4.67 6.08 2.33
CA ARG A 10 -5.81 6.66 3.07
C ARG A 10 -5.74 8.18 3.19
N ALA A 11 -4.53 8.74 3.24
CA ALA A 11 -4.27 10.18 3.17
C ALA A 11 -4.49 10.79 1.78
N GLY A 12 -4.82 9.99 0.76
CA GLY A 12 -5.15 10.45 -0.59
C GLY A 12 -4.04 10.27 -1.63
N ALA A 13 -2.94 9.59 -1.29
CA ALA A 13 -1.93 9.26 -2.30
C ALA A 13 -2.51 8.28 -3.33
N THR A 14 -2.26 8.54 -4.61
CA THR A 14 -2.63 7.64 -5.72
C THR A 14 -1.43 6.85 -6.25
N LEU A 15 -0.22 7.20 -5.82
CA LEU A 15 1.04 6.57 -6.21
C LEU A 15 1.97 6.48 -5.00
N LEU A 16 2.64 5.33 -4.85
CA LEU A 16 3.71 5.13 -3.87
C LEU A 16 5.01 4.82 -4.60
N GLN A 17 6.08 5.55 -4.25
CA GLN A 17 7.42 5.31 -4.75
C GLN A 17 8.29 4.74 -3.62
N VAL A 18 8.99 3.65 -3.92
CA VAL A 18 9.93 3.02 -2.99
C VAL A 18 11.30 2.97 -3.63
N TYR A 19 12.27 3.64 -3.02
CA TYR A 19 13.64 3.72 -3.54
C TYR A 19 14.63 3.17 -2.53
N THR A 20 14.77 3.84 -1.37
CA THR A 20 15.65 3.38 -0.29
C THR A 20 15.24 2.00 0.22
N ALA A 21 13.95 1.80 0.49
CA ALA A 21 13.44 0.49 0.92
C ALA A 21 13.71 -0.61 -0.12
N PHE A 22 13.67 -0.32 -1.42
CA PHE A 22 13.96 -1.31 -2.46
C PHE A 22 15.42 -1.79 -2.42
N VAL A 23 16.36 -0.90 -2.06
CA VAL A 23 17.78 -1.26 -1.89
C VAL A 23 17.99 -2.21 -0.71
N TYR A 24 17.27 -2.00 0.40
CA TYR A 24 17.44 -2.80 1.63
C TYR A 24 16.60 -4.09 1.66
N GLU A 25 15.35 -4.02 1.21
CA GLU A 25 14.38 -5.13 1.25
C GLU A 25 14.42 -6.01 -0.01
N GLY A 26 15.11 -5.52 -1.05
CA GLY A 26 15.29 -6.25 -2.30
C GLY A 26 14.07 -6.25 -3.23
N PRO A 27 14.16 -6.98 -4.34
CA PRO A 27 13.21 -6.87 -5.45
C PRO A 27 11.80 -7.37 -5.14
N ASN A 28 11.62 -8.20 -4.10
CA ASN A 28 10.31 -8.72 -3.70
C ASN A 28 9.43 -7.68 -2.98
N LEU A 29 10.01 -6.55 -2.53
CA LEU A 29 9.31 -5.52 -1.77
C LEU A 29 7.99 -5.08 -2.42
N ALA A 30 7.99 -4.85 -3.73
CA ALA A 30 6.79 -4.41 -4.44
C ALA A 30 5.66 -5.46 -4.40
N ARG A 31 6.02 -6.74 -4.54
CA ARG A 31 5.07 -7.86 -4.47
C ARG A 31 4.52 -7.99 -3.05
N ASP A 32 5.39 -7.90 -2.05
CA ASP A 32 5.02 -8.10 -0.65
C ASP A 32 4.14 -6.93 -0.15
N LEU A 33 4.42 -5.70 -0.59
CA LEU A 33 3.54 -4.55 -0.38
C LEU A 33 2.18 -4.74 -1.05
N ALA A 34 2.14 -5.18 -2.31
CA ALA A 34 0.88 -5.39 -3.02
C ALA A 34 0.01 -6.47 -2.35
N ALA A 35 0.62 -7.56 -1.89
CA ALA A 35 -0.08 -8.62 -1.15
C ALA A 35 -0.64 -8.09 0.18
N GLY A 36 0.18 -7.40 0.98
CA GLY A 36 -0.28 -6.83 2.25
C GLY A 36 -1.36 -5.76 2.08
N LEU A 37 -1.27 -4.92 1.04
CA LEU A 37 -2.29 -3.93 0.74
C LEU A 37 -3.62 -4.59 0.32
N ARG A 38 -3.58 -5.69 -0.44
CA ARG A 38 -4.79 -6.46 -0.76
C ARG A 38 -5.47 -6.98 0.51
N ASP A 39 -4.69 -7.48 1.46
CA ASP A 39 -5.24 -7.99 2.72
C ASP A 39 -5.84 -6.85 3.56
N ARG A 40 -5.20 -5.67 3.58
CA ARG A 40 -5.75 -4.45 4.18
C ARG A 40 -7.07 -4.04 3.53
N LEU A 41 -7.15 -4.02 2.20
CA LEU A 41 -8.39 -3.71 1.46
C LEU A 41 -9.52 -4.66 1.84
N ALA A 42 -9.25 -5.97 1.87
CA ALA A 42 -10.24 -6.97 2.26
C ALA A 42 -10.72 -6.77 3.71
N SER A 43 -9.79 -6.50 4.64
CA SER A 43 -10.12 -6.25 6.05
C SER A 43 -10.95 -4.98 6.27
N ALA A 44 -10.76 -3.97 5.41
CA ALA A 44 -11.47 -2.70 5.47
C ALA A 44 -12.76 -2.68 4.63
N GLY A 45 -13.12 -3.78 3.96
CA GLY A 45 -14.35 -3.90 3.16
C GLY A 45 -14.31 -3.16 1.82
N PHE A 46 -13.12 -2.83 1.29
CA PHE A 46 -12.98 -2.18 -0.01
C PHE A 46 -12.84 -3.20 -1.13
N SER A 47 -13.53 -2.95 -2.26
CA SER A 47 -13.48 -3.80 -3.45
C SER A 47 -12.33 -3.48 -4.40
N SER A 48 -11.70 -2.31 -4.26
CA SER A 48 -10.56 -1.89 -5.07
C SER A 48 -9.67 -0.89 -4.33
N ILE A 49 -8.42 -0.72 -4.80
CA ILE A 49 -7.49 0.26 -4.23
C ILE A 49 -8.00 1.69 -4.37
N SER A 50 -8.62 2.03 -5.52
CA SER A 50 -9.18 3.36 -5.77
C SER A 50 -10.30 3.72 -4.81
N ALA A 51 -11.09 2.73 -4.35
CA ALA A 51 -12.12 2.94 -3.35
C ALA A 51 -11.56 3.26 -1.95
N ALA A 52 -10.30 2.89 -1.70
CA ALA A 52 -9.61 3.15 -0.44
C ALA A 52 -8.73 4.41 -0.50
N VAL A 53 -8.59 5.07 -1.65
CA VAL A 53 -7.81 6.31 -1.74
C VAL A 53 -8.62 7.46 -1.14
N GLY A 54 -8.07 8.10 -0.11
CA GLY A 54 -8.77 9.16 0.60
C GLY A 54 -9.90 8.63 1.49
N GLY A 55 -10.30 9.43 2.47
CA GLY A 55 -11.34 9.07 3.44
C GLY A 55 -10.82 8.72 4.82
N ALA A 56 -9.57 9.08 5.15
CA ALA A 56 -9.18 9.33 6.54
C ALA A 56 -9.83 10.63 7.05
#